data_AF-A0A4Q2UCE3-F1
#
_entry.id   AF-A0A4Q2UCE3-F1
#
_cell.length_a   1.000
_cell.length_b   1.000
_cell.length_c   1.000
_cell.angle_alpha   90.00
_cell.angle_beta   90.00
_cell.angle_gamma   90.00
#
_symmetry.space_group_name_H-M   'P 1'
#
loop_
_entity.id
_entity.type
_entity.pdbx_description
1 polymer ?
#
loop_
_entity_poly.entity_id
_entity_poly.type
_entity_poly.pdbx_seq_one_letter_code
_entity_poly.pdbx_strand_id
1 'polypeptide(L)'
;MFKVNKGIDRPPEVLGIRGMDFIYYLAGAAVGLLLLTCLLMFLFGIPAKIAFGGYIVLLLALYSVFARLSQQHGERGLNKQRGRERHPKVVLVRDSGVYRQLRHKPVGKA
;
A
#
# COMPACT_ATOMS: atom_id res chain seq x y z
N MET A 1 20.40 -13.60 -15.56
CA MET A 1 20.25 -12.26 -14.95
C MET A 1 19.07 -11.56 -15.60
N PHE A 2 18.00 -11.29 -14.87
CA PHE A 2 16.87 -10.54 -15.42
C PHE A 2 17.26 -9.07 -15.59
N LYS A 3 17.19 -8.56 -16.82
CA LYS A 3 17.24 -7.11 -17.09
C LYS A 3 15.98 -6.49 -16.48
N VAL A 4 16.09 -6.05 -15.23
CA VAL A 4 15.05 -5.22 -14.59
C VAL A 4 15.19 -3.82 -15.18
N ASN A 5 14.64 -3.62 -16.38
CA ASN A 5 14.45 -2.29 -16.95
C ASN A 5 13.09 -1.74 -16.50
N LYS A 6 12.93 -1.49 -15.20
CA LYS A 6 11.87 -0.61 -14.70
C LYS A 6 12.49 0.78 -14.63
N GLY A 7 11.94 1.75 -15.37
CA GLY A 7 12.37 3.14 -15.25
C GLY A 7 12.34 3.57 -13.78
N ILE A 8 13.31 4.38 -13.36
CA ILE A 8 13.56 4.78 -11.96
C ILE A 8 12.31 5.29 -11.21
N ASP A 9 11.30 5.75 -11.93
CA ASP A 9 10.06 6.34 -11.38
C ASP A 9 8.86 5.37 -11.32
N ARG A 10 9.03 4.10 -11.72
CA ARG A 10 7.95 3.10 -11.61
C ARG A 10 8.03 2.38 -10.26
N PRO A 11 7.01 2.47 -9.40
CA PRO A 11 7.03 1.84 -8.10
C PRO A 11 6.93 0.30 -8.24
N PRO A 12 7.24 -0.43 -7.15
CA PRO A 12 7.33 -1.89 -7.20
C PRO A 12 5.98 -2.55 -7.50
N GLU A 13 5.84 -3.05 -8.72
CA GLU A 13 4.79 -4.00 -9.10
C GLU A 13 5.27 -5.44 -8.84
N VAL A 14 4.52 -6.20 -8.03
CA VAL A 14 4.78 -7.62 -7.78
C VAL A 14 3.50 -8.40 -8.09
N LEU A 15 3.58 -9.40 -8.98
CA LEU A 15 2.47 -10.29 -9.33
C LEU A 15 1.16 -9.55 -9.69
N GLY A 16 1.25 -8.45 -10.44
CA GLY A 16 0.07 -7.66 -10.86
C GLY A 16 -0.52 -6.73 -9.79
N ILE A 17 -0.02 -6.77 -8.55
CA ILE A 17 -0.36 -5.81 -7.50
C ILE A 17 0.60 -4.63 -7.62
N ARG A 18 0.01 -3.47 -7.84
CA ARG A 18 0.64 -2.16 -7.97
C ARG A 18 0.60 -1.42 -6.63
N GLY A 19 1.76 -1.04 -6.11
CA GLY A 19 1.91 -0.23 -4.91
C GLY A 19 2.31 -1.03 -3.66
N MET A 20 3.25 -0.46 -2.91
CA MET A 20 3.87 -1.07 -1.73
C MET A 20 2.85 -1.30 -0.60
N ASP A 21 1.89 -0.39 -0.42
CA ASP A 21 0.88 -0.47 0.64
C ASP A 21 0.01 -1.72 0.51
N PHE A 22 -0.47 -2.04 -0.70
CA PHE A 22 -1.28 -3.21 -0.96
C PHE A 22 -0.52 -4.51 -0.72
N ILE A 23 0.77 -4.54 -1.05
CA ILE A 23 1.64 -5.71 -0.81
C ILE A 23 1.82 -5.92 0.70
N TYR A 24 2.07 -4.85 1.47
CA TYR A 24 2.20 -4.96 2.92
C TYR A 24 0.91 -5.42 3.59
N TYR A 25 -0.24 -4.86 3.19
CA TYR A 25 -1.53 -5.28 3.73
C TYR A 25 -1.86 -6.72 3.37
N LEU A 26 -1.62 -7.13 2.12
CA LEU A 26 -1.83 -8.51 1.70
C LEU A 26 -0.93 -9.48 2.47
N ALA A 27 0.35 -9.17 2.62
CA ALA A 27 1.30 -10.00 3.37
C ALA A 27 0.90 -10.12 4.85
N GLY A 28 0.59 -9.00 5.50
CA GLY A 28 0.13 -8.98 6.88
C GLY A 28 -1.17 -9.76 7.08
N ALA A 29 -2.14 -9.59 6.17
CA ALA A 29 -3.40 -10.32 6.22
C ALA A 29 -3.21 -11.83 5.97
N ALA A 30 -2.32 -12.23 5.06
CA ALA A 30 -2.00 -13.64 4.81
C ALA A 30 -1.40 -14.33 6.04
N VAL A 31 -0.48 -13.64 6.74
CA VAL A 31 0.12 -14.13 7.99
C VAL A 31 -0.91 -14.16 9.12
N GLY A 32 -1.70 -13.09 9.28
CA GLY A 32 -2.76 -13.03 10.29
C GLY A 32 -3.81 -14.13 10.11
N LEU A 33 -4.22 -14.39 8.87
CA LEU A 33 -5.14 -15.48 8.53
C LEU A 33 -4.54 -16.86 8.86
N LEU A 34 -3.23 -17.03 8.66
CA LEU A 34 -2.54 -18.29 9.00
C LEU A 34 -2.54 -18.51 10.52
N LEU A 35 -2.19 -17.47 11.28
CA LEU A 35 -2.20 -17.51 12.75
C LEU A 35 -3.62 -17.79 13.28
N LEU A 36 -4.64 -17.15 12.72
CA LEU A 36 -6.03 -17.40 13.06
C LEU A 36 -6.42 -18.85 12.77
N THR A 37 -6.05 -19.37 11.60
CA THR A 37 -6.33 -20.76 11.22
C THR A 37 -5.67 -21.73 12.19
N CYS A 38 -4.42 -21.46 12.58
CA CYS A 38 -3.68 -22.27 13.54
C CYS A 38 -4.34 -22.23 14.94
N LEU A 39 -4.77 -21.04 15.37
CA LEU A 39 -5.51 -20.86 16.62
C LEU A 39 -6.83 -21.64 16.62
N LEU A 40 -7.61 -21.58 15.54
CA LEU A 40 -8.85 -22.34 15.41
C LEU A 40 -8.59 -23.86 15.43
N MET A 41 -7.51 -24.30 14.78
CA MET A 41 -7.07 -25.70 14.82
C MET A 41 -6.79 -26.15 16.26
N PHE A 42 -6.11 -25.29 17.03
CA PHE A 42 -5.76 -25.56 18.43
C PHE A 42 -6.98 -25.58 19.36
N LEU A 43 -7.90 -24.63 19.21
CA LEU A 43 -9.07 -24.49 20.09
C LEU A 43 -10.16 -25.53 19.81
N PHE A 44 -10.39 -25.86 18.53
CA PHE A 44 -11.52 -26.70 18.10
C PHE A 44 -11.09 -28.10 17.62
N GLY A 45 -9.79 -28.41 17.63
CA GLY A 45 -9.28 -29.71 17.19
C GLY A 45 -9.55 -30.02 15.71
N ILE A 46 -9.68 -28.98 14.86
CA ILE A 46 -9.99 -29.15 13.43
C ILE A 46 -8.85 -29.93 12.75
N PRO A 47 -9.13 -30.93 11.90
CA PRO A 47 -8.09 -31.63 11.17
C PRO A 47 -7.27 -30.68 10.29
N ALA A 48 -5.94 -30.77 10.35
CA ALA A 48 -5.03 -29.90 9.61
C ALA A 48 -5.35 -29.83 8.10
N LYS A 49 -5.72 -30.95 7.49
CA LYS A 49 -6.11 -31.02 6.06
C LYS A 49 -7.25 -30.06 5.71
N ILE A 50 -8.25 -29.97 6.58
CA ILE A 50 -9.43 -29.11 6.37
C ILE A 50 -9.07 -27.65 6.64
N ALA A 51 -8.35 -27.38 7.74
CA ALA A 51 -7.95 -26.04 8.13
C ALA A 51 -7.04 -25.39 7.08
N PHE A 52 -5.98 -26.09 6.64
CA PHE A 52 -5.07 -25.58 5.61
C PHE A 52 -5.72 -25.51 4.23
N GLY A 53 -6.63 -26.43 3.89
CA GLY A 53 -7.43 -26.34 2.67
C GLY A 53 -8.27 -25.07 2.64
N GLY A 54 -8.97 -24.76 3.73
CA GLY A 54 -9.73 -23.52 3.91
C GLY A 54 -8.84 -22.27 3.84
N TYR A 55 -7.67 -22.31 4.50
CA TYR A 55 -6.69 -21.22 4.46
C TYR A 55 -6.28 -20.87 3.03
N ILE A 56 -5.94 -21.85 2.19
CA ILE A 56 -5.52 -21.62 0.80
C ILE A 56 -6.65 -20.96 0.00
N VAL A 57 -7.88 -21.45 0.14
CA VAL A 57 -9.04 -20.89 -0.57
C VAL A 57 -9.29 -19.43 -0.15
N LEU A 58 -9.26 -19.15 1.15
CA LEU A 58 -9.39 -17.79 1.69
C LEU A 58 -8.25 -16.89 1.24
N LEU A 59 -7.02 -17.39 1.20
CA LEU A 59 -5.84 -16.64 0.74
C LEU A 59 -5.96 -16.25 -0.74
N LEU A 60 -6.44 -17.16 -1.60
CA LEU A 60 -6.69 -16.87 -3.01
C LEU A 60 -7.81 -15.84 -3.20
N ALA A 61 -8.90 -15.98 -2.44
CA ALA A 61 -9.99 -15.00 -2.44
C ALA A 61 -9.49 -13.61 -2.02
N LEU A 62 -8.72 -13.55 -0.93
CA LEU A 62 -8.08 -12.33 -0.44
C LEU A 62 -7.18 -11.70 -1.51
N TYR A 63 -6.29 -12.49 -2.12
CA TYR A 63 -5.43 -12.02 -3.21
C TYR A 63 -6.25 -11.43 -4.36
N SER A 64 -7.34 -12.09 -4.77
CA SER A 64 -8.18 -11.61 -5.86
C SER A 64 -8.83 -10.25 -5.57
N VAL A 65 -9.27 -10.02 -4.32
CA VAL A 65 -9.84 -8.75 -3.86
C VAL A 65 -8.77 -7.65 -3.87
N PHE A 66 -7.60 -7.93 -3.30
CA PHE A 66 -6.50 -6.97 -3.25
C PHE A 66 -5.95 -6.65 -4.64
N ALA A 67 -5.88 -7.62 -5.55
CA ALA A 67 -5.48 -7.41 -6.94
C ALA A 67 -6.46 -6.48 -7.67
N ARG A 68 -7.78 -6.69 -7.51
CA ARG A 68 -8.80 -5.79 -8.08
C ARG A 68 -8.71 -4.39 -7.48
N LEU A 69 -8.56 -4.29 -6.16
CA LEU A 69 -8.48 -3.00 -5.46
C LEU A 69 -7.24 -2.20 -5.86
N SER A 70 -6.11 -2.90 -6.01
CA SER A 70 -4.84 -2.32 -6.47
C SER A 70 -4.93 -1.81 -7.91
N GLN A 71 -5.64 -2.52 -8.80
CA GLN A 71 -5.89 -2.02 -10.16
C GLN A 71 -6.79 -0.78 -10.19
N GLN A 72 -7.81 -0.72 -9.32
CA GLN A 72 -8.73 0.42 -9.23
C GLN A 72 -8.09 1.69 -8.67
N HIS A 73 -7.30 1.55 -7.60
CA HIS A 73 -6.71 2.70 -6.89
C HIS A 73 -5.31 3.08 -7.43
N GLY A 74 -4.66 2.19 -8.17
CA GLY A 74 -3.30 2.41 -8.67
C GLY A 74 -2.27 2.57 -7.54
N GLU A 75 -1.02 2.82 -7.93
CA GLU A 75 0.14 2.73 -7.02
C GLU A 75 0.18 3.80 -5.93
N ARG A 76 -0.46 4.95 -6.18
CA ARG A 76 -0.50 6.09 -5.25
C ARG A 76 -1.91 6.35 -4.71
N GLY A 77 -2.93 5.55 -5.04
CA GLY A 77 -4.33 5.87 -4.71
C GLY A 77 -4.59 6.01 -3.22
N LEU A 78 -4.18 5.01 -2.43
CA LEU A 78 -4.32 5.02 -0.97
C LEU A 78 -3.53 6.15 -0.31
N ASN A 79 -2.26 6.33 -0.68
CA ASN A 79 -1.43 7.39 -0.09
C ASN A 79 -1.84 8.79 -0.55
N LYS A 80 -2.41 8.95 -1.74
CA LYS A 80 -2.97 10.22 -2.22
C LYS A 80 -4.26 10.57 -1.47
N GLN A 81 -5.11 9.59 -1.18
CA GLN A 81 -6.29 9.77 -0.32
C GLN A 81 -5.87 10.16 1.10
N ARG A 82 -4.95 9.42 1.71
CA ARG A 82 -4.40 9.73 3.05
C ARG A 82 -3.71 11.09 3.11
N GLY A 83 -2.96 11.46 2.07
CA GLY A 83 -2.36 12.79 1.97
C GLY A 83 -3.42 13.88 1.96
N ARG A 84 -4.49 13.70 1.16
CA ARG A 84 -5.61 14.64 1.06
C ARG A 84 -6.39 14.80 2.37
N GLU A 85 -6.50 13.76 3.17
CA GLU A 85 -7.09 13.82 4.51
C GLU A 85 -6.18 14.55 5.53
N ARG A 86 -4.86 14.46 5.36
CA ARG A 86 -3.88 15.11 6.25
C ARG A 86 -3.66 16.60 5.92
N HIS A 87 -4.11 17.07 4.77
CA HIS A 87 -3.96 18.48 4.41
C HIS A 87 -5.01 19.37 5.10
N PRO A 88 -4.63 20.55 5.62
CA PRO A 88 -5.59 21.49 6.17
C PRO A 88 -6.56 21.94 5.08
N LYS A 89 -7.87 21.95 5.39
CA LYS A 89 -8.93 22.36 4.44
C LYS A 89 -8.73 23.79 3.92
N VAL A 90 -8.13 24.65 4.73
CA VAL A 90 -7.87 26.05 4.39
C VAL A 90 -6.48 26.41 4.89
N VAL A 91 -5.66 26.95 3.99
CA VAL A 91 -4.41 27.62 4.34
C VAL A 91 -4.69 29.12 4.30
N LEU A 92 -4.91 29.71 5.47
CA LEU A 92 -5.11 31.16 5.61
C LEU A 92 -3.74 31.83 5.77
N VAL A 93 -3.30 32.52 4.73
CA VAL A 93 -2.11 33.37 4.80
C VAL A 93 -2.56 34.81 5.04
N ARG A 94 -2.25 35.33 6.23
CA ARG A 94 -2.63 36.70 6.65
C ARG A 94 -1.57 37.75 6.35
N ASP A 95 -0.34 37.33 6.04
CA ASP A 95 0.79 38.22 5.78
C ASP A 95 1.46 37.86 4.45
N SER A 96 1.65 38.87 3.60
CA SER A 96 2.32 38.76 2.31
C SER A 96 3.84 38.56 2.42
N GLY A 97 4.43 38.84 3.59
CA GLY A 97 5.85 38.69 3.88
C GLY A 97 6.38 37.27 3.69
N VAL A 98 5.54 36.26 3.91
CA VAL A 98 5.87 34.83 3.72
C VAL A 98 6.27 34.53 2.27
N TYR A 99 5.61 35.18 1.29
CA TYR A 99 5.91 34.99 -0.12
C TYR A 99 7.14 35.78 -0.60
N ARG A 100 7.59 36.77 0.19
CA ARG A 100 8.74 37.63 -0.16
C ARG A 100 10.05 36.85 -0.14
N GLN A 101 10.18 35.88 0.78
CA GLN A 101 11.33 34.98 0.87
C GLN A 101 11.34 33.95 -0.27
N LEU A 102 10.17 33.49 -0.72
CA LEU A 102 10.03 32.54 -1.83
C LEU A 102 10.30 33.17 -3.22
N ARG A 103 10.21 34.51 -3.33
CA ARG A 103 10.52 35.23 -4.58
C ARG A 103 12.01 35.51 -4.80
N HIS A 104 12.87 35.23 -3.83
CA HIS A 104 14.29 35.48 -4.00
C HIS A 104 14.87 34.41 -4.95
N LYS A 105 15.06 34.78 -6.23
CA LYS A 105 15.93 33.99 -7.11
C LYS A 105 17.32 33.97 -6.46
N PRO A 106 17.98 32.80 -6.35
CA PRO A 106 19.40 32.80 -6.04
C PRO A 106 20.07 33.57 -7.19
N VAL A 107 20.61 34.74 -6.87
CA VAL A 107 21.49 35.45 -7.80
C VAL A 107 22.67 34.53 -8.02
N GLY A 108 22.82 34.04 -9.25
CA GLY A 108 23.90 33.15 -9.64
C GLY A 108 25.22 33.74 -9.18
N LYS A 109 25.97 32.98 -8.39
CA LYS A 109 27.39 33.24 -8.23
C LYS A 109 28.04 32.75 -9.52
N ALA A 110 28.52 33.71 -10.31
CA ALA A 110 29.45 33.50 -11.41
C ALA A 110 30.75 32.87 -10.90
#